data_AF-A0A285UIE0-F1
#
_entry.id   AF-A0A285UIE0-F1
#
_cell.length_a   1.000
_cell.length_b   1.000
_cell.length_c   1.000
_cell.angle_alpha   90.00
_cell.angle_beta   90.00
_cell.angle_gamma   90.00
#
_symmetry.space_group_name_H-M   'P 1'
#
loop_
_entity.id
_entity.type
_entity.pdbx_description
1 polymer ?
#
loop_
_entity_poly.entity_id
_entity_poly.type
_entity_poly.pdbx_seq_one_letter_code
_entity_poly.pdbx_strand_id
1 'polypeptide(L)' 'MKINRIDHVSINVNDLVAAKAFFVDLGLEVKAEWELEGEQLDRIVGIHGVKTRVSDWECQMARHG' A
#
# COMPACT_ATOMS: atom_id res chain seq x y z
N MET A 1 -3.67 -20.34 -17.97
CA MET A 1 -3.67 -19.76 -16.60
C MET A 1 -4.67 -18.61 -16.59
N LYS A 2 -5.56 -18.52 -15.59
CA LYS A 2 -6.54 -17.42 -15.46
C LYS A 2 -6.20 -16.59 -14.22
N ILE A 3 -6.49 -15.30 -14.26
CA ILE A 3 -6.39 -14.42 -13.10
C ILE A 3 -7.59 -14.70 -12.19
N ASN A 4 -7.34 -14.98 -10.90
CA ASN A 4 -8.40 -15.30 -9.95
C ASN A 4 -8.96 -14.05 -9.25
N ARG A 5 -8.07 -13.17 -8.76
CA ARG A 5 -8.41 -11.90 -8.11
C ARG A 5 -7.18 -10.99 -8.07
N ILE A 6 -7.39 -9.73 -7.72
CA ILE A 6 -6.33 -8.78 -7.35
C ILE A 6 -6.44 -8.60 -5.83
N ASP A 7 -5.39 -8.98 -5.10
CA ASP A 7 -5.37 -8.86 -3.64
C ASP A 7 -5.12 -7.41 -3.18
N HIS A 8 -4.25 -6.69 -3.87
CA HIS A 8 -3.88 -5.31 -3.54
C HIS A 8 -3.34 -4.57 -4.76
N VAL A 9 -3.34 -3.23 -4.69
CA VAL A 9 -2.67 -2.34 -5.65
C VAL A 9 -1.78 -1.40 -4.85
N SER A 10 -0.48 -1.43 -5.12
CA SER A 10 0.49 -0.53 -4.48
C SER A 10 0.76 0.69 -5.36
N ILE A 11 0.80 1.88 -4.75
CA ILE A 11 1.02 3.15 -5.45
C ILE A 11 2.19 3.87 -4.77
N ASN A 12 3.25 4.15 -5.53
CA ASN A 12 4.35 4.99 -5.06
C ASN A 12 3.95 6.46 -5.14
N VAL A 13 4.09 7.18 -4.03
CA VAL A 13 3.73 8.59 -3.90
C VAL A 13 4.90 9.39 -3.33
N ASN A 14 4.99 10.66 -3.71
CA ASN A 14 6.03 11.55 -3.17
C ASN A 14 5.71 12.02 -1.74
N ASP A 15 4.42 12.06 -1.36
CA ASP A 15 3.97 12.45 -0.02
C ASP A 15 2.94 11.45 0.49
N LEU A 16 3.37 10.60 1.42
CA LEU A 16 2.54 9.57 2.01
C LEU A 16 1.47 10.15 2.97
N VAL A 17 1.74 11.30 3.59
CA VAL A 17 0.78 11.94 4.50
C VAL A 17 -0.39 12.52 3.69
N ALA A 18 -0.08 13.23 2.60
CA ALA A 18 -1.09 13.76 1.69
C ALA A 18 -1.91 12.62 1.03
N ALA A 19 -1.25 11.55 0.57
CA ALA A 19 -1.93 10.40 0.00
C ALA A 19 -2.85 9.71 1.01
N LYS A 20 -2.41 9.54 2.25
CA LYS A 20 -3.25 8.97 3.32
C LYS A 20 -4.51 9.82 3.54
N ALA A 21 -4.36 11.14 3.66
CA ALA A 21 -5.50 12.03 3.82
C ALA A 21 -6.50 11.90 2.66
N PHE A 22 -6.01 11.83 1.43
CA PHE A 22 -6.83 11.61 0.24
C PHE A 22 -7.60 10.29 0.29
N PHE A 23 -6.95 9.16 0.58
CA PHE A 23 -7.64 7.86 0.61
C PHE A 23 -8.62 7.71 1.79
N VAL A 24 -8.34 8.36 2.91
CA VAL A 24 -9.28 8.43 4.04
C VAL A 24 -10.53 9.22 3.66
N ASP A 25 -10.39 10.33 2.93
CA ASP A 25 -11.53 11.11 2.42
C ASP A 25 -12.37 10.30 1.41
N LEU A 26 -11.74 9.38 0.66
CA LEU A 26 -12.42 8.41 -0.20
C LEU A 26 -13.10 7.26 0.57
N GLY A 27 -12.98 7.20 1.89
CA GLY A 27 -13.60 6.20 2.74
C GLY A 27 -12.79 4.92 2.97
N LEU A 28 -11.49 4.91 2.63
CA LEU A 28 -10.60 3.82 3.00
C LEU A 28 -10.03 4.03 4.40
N GLU A 29 -9.76 2.94 5.11
CA GLU A 29 -9.18 3.00 6.45
C GLU A 29 -7.75 2.45 6.44
N VAL A 30 -6.85 3.13 7.15
CA VAL A 30 -5.48 2.62 7.35
C VAL A 30 -5.53 1.38 8.25
N LYS A 31 -5.07 0.25 7.73
CA LYS A 31 -5.02 -1.02 8.47
C LYS A 31 -3.68 -1.27 9.13
N ALA A 32 -2.61 -0.85 8.46
CA ALA A 32 -1.25 -1.07 8.93
C ALA A 32 -0.30 -0.02 8.35
N GLU A 33 0.80 0.20 9.08
CA GLU A 33 1.91 1.02 8.62
C GLU A 33 3.22 0.33 8.98
N TRP A 34 4.18 0.38 8.07
CA TRP A 34 5.49 -0.20 8.29
C TRP A 34 6.57 0.47 7.41
N GLU A 35 7.83 0.25 7.77
CA GLU A 35 8.99 0.59 6.94
C GLU A 35 9.62 -0.70 6.40
N LEU A 36 10.15 -0.64 5.18
CA LEU A 36 10.92 -1.73 4.57
C LEU A 36 12.26 -1.18 4.08
N GLU A 37 13.30 -1.93 4.35
CA GLU A 37 14.66 -1.68 3.85
C GLU A 37 15.41 -3.01 3.74
N GLY A 38 16.51 -3.01 2.96
CA GLY A 38 17.44 -4.13 2.85
C GLY A 38 17.33 -4.96 1.57
N GLU A 39 18.19 -5.97 1.47
CA GLU A 39 18.45 -6.71 0.23
C GLU A 39 17.21 -7.37 -0.37
N GLN A 40 16.28 -7.82 0.47
CA GLN A 40 15.04 -8.43 -0.01
C GLN A 40 14.17 -7.42 -0.76
N LEU A 41 14.07 -6.18 -0.27
CA LEU A 41 13.34 -5.12 -0.96
C LEU A 41 14.04 -4.78 -2.27
N ASP A 42 15.36 -4.60 -2.22
CA ASP A 42 16.18 -4.29 -3.39
C ASP A 42 16.01 -5.33 -4.51
N ARG A 43 15.94 -6.61 -4.16
CA ARG A 43 15.73 -7.71 -5.11
C ARG A 43 14.34 -7.69 -5.74
N ILE A 44 13.31 -7.31 -4.97
CA ILE A 44 11.93 -7.25 -5.47
C ILE A 44 11.76 -6.08 -6.45
N VAL A 45 12.34 -4.92 -6.11
CA VAL A 45 12.17 -3.68 -6.89
C VAL A 45 13.25 -3.47 -7.96
N GLY A 46 14.37 -4.19 -7.87
CA GLY A 46 15.50 -4.10 -8.81
C GLY A 46 16.39 -2.87 -8.63
N ILE A 47 16.38 -2.23 -7.46
CA ILE A 47 17.15 -1.02 -7.15
C ILE A 47 17.89 -1.26 -5.83
N HIS A 48 19.17 -0.88 -5.76
CA HIS A 48 19.99 -1.10 -4.57
C HIS A 48 19.84 0.02 -3.54
N GLY A 49 19.79 -0.34 -2.25
CA GLY A 49 19.74 0.60 -1.13
C GLY A 49 18.38 1.29 -0.96
N VAL A 50 17.29 0.66 -1.40
CA VAL A 50 15.95 1.25 -1.28
C VAL A 50 15.49 1.19 0.17
N LYS A 51 14.87 2.29 0.60
CA LYS A 51 14.06 2.38 1.81
C LYS A 51 12.68 2.90 1.44
N THR A 52 11.63 2.31 1.99
CA THR A 52 10.25 2.74 1.76
C THR A 52 9.44 2.75 3.05
N ARG A 53 8.45 3.63 3.09
CA ARG A 53 7.42 3.66 4.12
C ARG A 53 6.08 3.39 3.47
N VAL A 54 5.30 2.50 4.06
CA VAL A 54 4.03 2.03 3.52
C VAL A 54 2.92 2.31 4.52
N SER A 55 1.79 2.80 4.00
CA SER A 55 0.51 2.74 4.68
C SER A 55 -0.36 1.80 3.85
N ASP A 56 -0.97 0.81 4.48
CA ASP A 56 -1.90 -0.11 3.84
C ASP A 56 -3.32 0.28 4.20
N TRP A 57 -4.18 0.29 3.19
CA TRP A 57 -5.56 0.69 3.33
C TRP A 57 -6.49 -0.41 2.86
N GLU A 58 -7.59 -0.58 3.58
CA GLU A 58 -8.64 -1.49 3.18
C GLU A 58 -9.94 -0.72 3.05
N CYS A 59 -10.65 -0.96 1.95
CA CYS A 59 -12.01 -0.50 1.81
C CYS A 59 -12.86 -1.39 2.73
N GLN A 60 -13.46 -0.83 3.78
CA GLN A 60 -14.49 -1.56 4.50
C GLN A 60 -15.63 -1.77 3.51
N MET A 61 -15.76 -3.00 3.00
CA MET A 61 -17.02 -3.41 2.38
C MET A 61 -18.10 -3.10 3.41
N ALA A 62 -18.98 -2.15 3.10
CA ALA A 62 -20.17 -1.89 3.90
C ALA A 62 -20.79 -3.25 4.17
N ARG A 63 -20.79 -3.67 5.44
CA ARG A 63 -21.60 -4.81 5.88
C ARG A 63 -23.04 -4.34 5.75
N HIS A 64 -23.55 -4.31 4.52
CA HIS A 64 -24.97 -4.19 4.26
C HIS A 64 -25.59 -5.47 4.83
N GLY A 65 -26.28 -5.30 5.95
CA GLY A 65 -27.14 -6.33 6.53
C GLY A 65 -28.34 -6.64 5.67
#